data_AF-X1KT69-F1
#
_entry.id   AF-X1KT69-F1
#
_cell.length_a   1.000
_cell.length_b   1.000
_cell.length_c   1.000
_cell.angle_alpha   90.00
_cell.angle_beta   90.00
_cell.angle_gamma   90.00
#
_symmetry.space_group_name_H-M   'P 1'
#
loop_
_entity.id
_entity.type
_entity.pdbx_description
1 polymer ?
#
loop_
_entity_poly.entity_id
_entity_poly.type
_entity_poly.pdbx_seq_one_letter_code
_entity_poly.pdbx_strand_id
1 'polypeptide(L)' 'MKLKQISVFLPNEPKQLANFFEFLMENKIYIRSITVAETEDYGLLLLLVKPFEKCVKLLEDNDF' A
#
# COMPACT_ATOMS: atom_id res chain seq x y z
N MET A 1 -8.67 19.23 8.87
CA MET A 1 -8.27 17.84 9.21
C MET A 1 -7.10 17.47 8.32
N LYS A 2 -5.99 16.96 8.85
CA LYS A 2 -4.84 16.54 8.02
C LYS A 2 -5.22 15.25 7.27
N LEU A 3 -4.95 15.21 5.97
CA LEU A 3 -5.11 14.01 5.16
C LEU A 3 -4.07 12.97 5.61
N LYS A 4 -4.49 11.75 5.92
CA LYS A 4 -3.59 10.66 6.28
C LYS A 4 -3.29 9.82 5.03
N GLN A 5 -2.02 9.56 4.78
CA GLN A 5 -1.50 8.81 3.64
C GLN A 5 -0.56 7.71 4.16
N ILE A 6 -0.53 6.59 3.45
CA ILE A 6 0.37 5.47 3.71
C ILE A 6 1.49 5.50 2.66
N SER A 7 2.72 5.27 3.10
CA SER A 7 3.88 5.04 2.24
C SER A 7 4.38 3.61 2.43
N VAL A 8 4.47 2.83 1.36
CA VAL A 8 4.99 1.45 1.38
C VAL A 8 6.04 1.31 0.28
N PHE A 9 7.12 0.60 0.59
CA PHE A 9 8.11 0.19 -0.41
C PHE A 9 7.79 -1.23 -0.87
N LEU A 10 7.77 -1.45 -2.19
CA LEU A 10 7.64 -2.77 -2.77
C LEU A 10 8.83 -3.04 -3.70
N PRO A 11 9.35 -4.27 -3.78
CA PRO A 11 10.38 -4.61 -4.78
C PRO A 11 9.87 -4.31 -6.19
N ASN A 12 10.76 -3.81 -7.06
CA ASN A 12 10.41 -3.56 -8.46
C ASN A 12 10.48 -4.85 -9.29
N GLU A 13 9.63 -5.81 -8.94
CA GLU A 13 9.54 -7.10 -9.60
C GLU A 13 8.12 -7.35 -10.12
N PRO A 14 7.97 -8.12 -11.21
CA PRO A 14 6.66 -8.51 -11.71
C PRO A 14 5.78 -9.12 -10.61
N LYS A 15 4.50 -8.73 -10.61
CA LYS A 15 3.43 -9.18 -9.67
C LYS A 15 3.43 -8.58 -8.27
N GLN A 16 4.46 -7.85 -7.83
CA GLN A 16 4.49 -7.27 -6.47
C GLN A 16 3.30 -6.35 -6.19
N LEU A 17 2.99 -5.45 -7.13
CA LEU A 17 1.81 -4.57 -7.05
C LEU A 17 0.49 -5.36 -7.00
N ALA A 18 0.37 -6.40 -7.82
CA ALA A 18 -0.85 -7.20 -7.88
C ALA A 18 -1.10 -7.94 -6.56
N ASN A 19 -0.06 -8.61 -6.03
CA ASN A 19 -0.12 -9.33 -4.75
C ASN A 19 -0.45 -8.37 -3.60
N PHE A 20 0.17 -7.18 -3.59
CA PHE A 20 -0.10 -6.16 -2.57
C PHE A 20 -1.56 -5.69 -2.60
N PHE A 21 -2.12 -5.41 -3.78
CA PHE A 21 -3.54 -5.00 -3.86
C PHE A 21 -4.50 -6.13 -3.56
N GLU A 22 -4.19 -7.36 -3.95
CA GLU A 22 -4.99 -8.54 -3.58
C GLU A 22 -5.05 -8.69 -2.05
N PHE A 23 -3.91 -8.61 -1.37
CA PHE A 23 -3.82 -8.61 0.09
C PHE A 23 -4.67 -7.51 0.74
N LEU A 24 -4.62 -6.28 0.21
CA LEU A 24 -5.47 -5.18 0.71
C LEU A 24 -6.97 -5.45 0.49
N MET A 25 -7.34 -5.97 -0.69
CA MET A 25 -8.74 -6.28 -1.04
C MET A 25 -9.31 -7.40 -0.18
N GLU A 26 -8.58 -8.50 0.02
CA GLU A 26 -8.98 -9.62 0.89
C GLU A 26 -9.26 -9.14 2.32
N ASN A 27 -8.47 -8.18 2.79
CA ASN A 27 -8.64 -7.56 4.10
C ASN A 27 -9.64 -6.38 4.12
N LYS A 28 -10.39 -6.17 3.03
CA LYS A 28 -11.43 -5.12 2.91
C LYS A 28 -10.87 -3.71 3.15
N ILE A 29 -9.67 -3.44 2.66
CA ILE A 29 -9.10 -2.10 2.56
C ILE A 29 -9.42 -1.52 1.18
N TYR A 30 -10.08 -0.37 1.16
CA TYR A 30 -10.47 0.31 -0.07
C TYR A 30 -9.49 1.44 -0.38
N ILE A 31 -8.96 1.45 -1.61
CA ILE A 31 -8.04 2.47 -2.09
C ILE A 31 -8.86 3.60 -2.75
N ARG A 32 -8.60 4.84 -2.35
CA ARG A 32 -9.17 6.04 -2.96
C ARG A 32 -8.29 6.62 -4.05
N SER A 33 -6.98 6.61 -3.82
CA SER A 33 -5.98 7.07 -4.78
C SER A 33 -4.64 6.41 -4.51
N ILE A 34 -3.84 6.32 -5.57
CA ILE A 34 -2.47 5.83 -5.52
C ILE A 34 -1.55 6.78 -6.30
N THR A 35 -0.33 6.92 -5.82
CA THR A 35 0.81 7.44 -6.58
C THR A 35 1.95 6.45 -6.45
N VAL A 36 2.65 6.19 -7.56
CA VAL A 36 3.81 5.30 -7.60
C VAL A 36 5.00 6.10 -8.10
N ALA A 37 6.12 6.02 -7.38
CA ALA A 37 7.42 6.44 -7.86
C ALA A 37 8.32 5.20 -7.87
N GLU A 38 9.03 4.94 -8.96
CA GLU A 38 9.86 3.75 -9.12
C GLU A 38 11.35 4.10 -9.26
N THR A 39 12.19 3.18 -8.78
CA THR A 39 13.62 3.09 -9.03
C THR A 39 13.92 1.71 -9.65
N GLU A 40 15.18 1.42 -9.99
CA GLU A 40 15.55 0.09 -10.49
C GLU A 40 15.24 -1.04 -9.48
N ASP A 41 15.38 -0.76 -8.18
CA ASP A 41 15.26 -1.79 -7.14
C ASP A 41 13.87 -1.86 -6.50
N TYR A 42 13.14 -0.74 -6.41
CA TYR A 42 11.88 -0.67 -5.68
C TYR A 42 10.90 0.39 -6.21
N GLY A 43 9.63 0.20 -5.88
CA GLY A 43 8.57 1.20 -6.00
C GLY A 43 8.17 1.77 -4.64
N LEU A 44 8.10 3.09 -4.51
CA LEU A 44 7.43 3.78 -3.42
C LEU A 44 5.96 4.02 -3.79
N LEU A 45 5.06 3.37 -3.05
CA LEU A 45 3.62 3.55 -3.17
C LEU A 45 3.11 4.53 -2.12
N LEU A 46 2.39 5.55 -2.57
CA LEU A 46 1.67 6.48 -1.72
C LEU A 46 0.16 6.24 -1.87
N LEU A 47 -0.50 5.88 -0.78
CA LEU A 47 -1.88 5.39 -0.80
C LEU A 47 -2.78 6.23 0.11
N LEU A 48 -3.94 6.62 -0.42
CA LEU A 48 -5.06 7.07 0.38
C LEU A 48 -6.05 5.91 0.50
N VAL A 49 -6.24 5.38 1.70
CA VAL A 49 -7.05 4.19 1.94
C VAL A 49 -8.14 4.42 2.96
N LYS A 50 -9.11 3.51 2.99
CA LYS A 50 -10.15 3.44 4.02
C LYS A 50 -10.43 1.97 4.39
N PRO A 51 -10.44 1.59 5.69
CA PRO A 51 -10.11 2.41 6.87
C PRO A 51 -8.58 2.58 7.04
N PHE A 52 -8.14 3.79 7.38
CA PHE A 52 -6.70 4.11 7.49
C PHE A 52 -6.03 3.33 8.63
N GLU A 53 -6.59 3.39 9.83
CA GLU A 53 -6.03 2.79 11.03
C GLU A 53 -5.96 1.25 10.93
N LYS A 54 -6.95 0.64 10.25
CA LYS A 54 -6.95 -0.79 9.97
C LYS A 54 -5.83 -1.16 9.00
N CYS A 55 -5.62 -0.36 7.95
CA CYS A 55 -4.58 -0.63 6.96
C CYS A 55 -3.18 -0.52 7.57
N VAL A 56 -2.90 0.53 8.37
CA VAL A 56 -1.61 0.69 9.05
C VAL A 56 -1.29 -0.54 9.89
N LYS A 57 -2.23 -0.95 10.77
CA LYS A 57 -2.03 -2.12 11.60
C LYS A 57 -1.85 -3.40 10.79
N LEU A 58 -2.64 -3.59 9.73
CA LEU A 58 -2.54 -4.76 8.85
C LEU A 58 -1.16 -4.85 8.19
N LEU A 59 -0.61 -3.72 7.73
CA LEU A 59 0.70 -3.67 7.10
C LEU A 59 1.82 -3.95 8.11
N GLU A 60 1.76 -3.33 9.29
CA GLU A 60 2.70 -3.58 10.40
C GLU A 60 2.69 -5.04 10.86
N ASP A 61 1.50 -5.66 10.97
CA ASP A 61 1.35 -7.06 11.38
C ASP A 61 1.87 -8.08 10.33
N ASN A 62 2.16 -7.64 9.09
CA ASN A 62 2.61 -8.48 7.97
C ASN A 62 3.95 -8.04 7.38
N ASP A 63 4.74 -7.24 8.12
CA ASP A 63 6.10 -6.81 7.76
C ASP A 63 6.20 -6.07 6.40
N PHE A 64 5.20 -5.22 6.10
CA PHE A 64 5.23 -4.28 4.97
C PHE A 64 5.89 -2.94 5.28
#